data_AF-A0A2E3IGW8-F1
#
_entry.id   AF-A0A2E3IGW8-F1
#
_cell.length_a   1.000
_cell.length_b   1.000
_cell.length_c   1.000
_cell.angle_alpha   90.00
_cell.angle_beta   90.00
_cell.angle_gamma   90.00
#
_symmetry.space_group_name_H-M   'P 1'
#
loop_
_entity.id
_entity.type
_entity.pdbx_description
1 polymer ?
#
loop_
_entity_poly.entity_id
_entity_poly.type
_entity_poly.pdbx_seq_one_letter_code
_entity_poly.pdbx_strand_id
1 'polypeptide(L)'
;MPYRSDDRLELALRASNEGIWDWNLVSDEIHYSGRILRFFGRRREEMPNLFRAVELVHEADRDLFVTRIEAILKIGGEDLLAMEPRIRVANGSGEWNWFRIRGVVVRDAEGHAIRVAGSMINITPRKLVEQELLEERHLMRLLIDNVPLNIYFKDRESKFKLVNKSMAKWNGFGSPEDVVGKSDQDLFSEDHANEALRDERKILESGEPILGYVEKETTAAGGEAWVLTTKMPLIDRIGAIIGTFGVSSDVTELVRTQQSLAEAAAALQRRNDEMEEELALAREVQQALLPHDYPTVPAGAGRGRLKFGHRYIPISGLAGDFFEVFPIGEHCAGLFICDV
;
A
#
# COMPACT_ATOMS: atom_id res chain seq x y z
N MET A 1 5.55 -62.78 7.40
CA MET A 1 6.92 -62.60 6.88
C MET A 1 7.48 -61.31 7.48
N PRO A 2 8.41 -61.36 8.45
CA PRO A 2 9.05 -60.15 8.94
C PRO A 2 10.10 -59.68 7.91
N TYR A 3 9.95 -58.46 7.40
CA TYR A 3 10.96 -57.80 6.57
C TYR A 3 12.32 -57.77 7.29
N ARG A 4 13.41 -58.09 6.58
CA ARG A 4 14.79 -57.98 7.10
C ARG A 4 15.08 -56.52 7.49
N SER A 5 15.96 -56.29 8.48
CA SER A 5 16.29 -54.94 8.98
C SER A 5 16.74 -53.98 7.88
N ASP A 6 17.41 -54.52 6.86
CA ASP A 6 17.95 -53.76 5.72
C ASP A 6 16.85 -53.20 4.82
N ASP A 7 15.75 -53.94 4.62
CA ASP A 7 14.61 -53.48 3.82
C ASP A 7 13.85 -52.33 4.50
N ARG A 8 13.78 -52.35 5.84
CA ARG A 8 13.13 -51.29 6.62
C ARG A 8 13.95 -50.00 6.62
N LEU A 9 15.29 -50.13 6.70
CA LEU A 9 16.19 -48.98 6.62
C LEU A 9 16.14 -48.33 5.22
N GLU A 10 16.18 -49.12 4.15
CA GLU A 10 16.03 -48.59 2.79
C GLU A 10 14.69 -47.90 2.57
N LEU A 11 13.58 -48.48 3.06
CA LEU A 11 12.24 -47.87 2.96
C LEU A 11 12.17 -46.54 3.71
N ALA A 12 12.72 -46.47 4.93
CA ALA A 12 12.76 -45.24 5.70
C ALA A 12 13.57 -44.13 5.00
N LEU A 13 14.71 -44.48 4.38
CA LEU A 13 15.57 -43.54 3.65
C LEU A 13 14.94 -43.08 2.32
N ARG A 14 14.19 -43.96 1.66
CA ARG A 14 13.42 -43.59 0.46
C ARG A 14 12.32 -42.59 0.82
N ALA A 15 11.58 -42.84 1.90
CA ALA A 15 10.50 -41.98 2.39
C ALA A 15 11.00 -40.61 2.90
N SER A 16 12.16 -40.56 3.57
CA SER A 16 12.73 -39.30 4.09
C SER A 16 13.41 -38.43 3.03
N ASN A 17 13.54 -38.93 1.81
CA ASN A 17 14.30 -38.31 0.72
C ASN A 17 15.78 -38.04 1.09
N GLU A 18 16.34 -38.77 2.05
CA GLU A 18 17.72 -38.59 2.50
C GLU A 18 18.69 -39.49 1.73
N GLY A 19 19.91 -39.00 1.56
CA GLY A 19 21.04 -39.79 1.09
C GLY A 19 21.96 -40.13 2.26
N ILE A 20 22.57 -41.32 2.22
CA ILE A 20 23.51 -41.80 3.25
C ILE A 20 24.95 -41.63 2.81
N TRP A 21 25.80 -41.30 3.78
CA TRP A 21 27.24 -41.28 3.65
C TRP A 21 27.89 -42.02 4.84
N ASP A 22 29.09 -42.55 4.61
CA ASP A 22 29.82 -43.33 5.60
C ASP A 22 31.31 -43.14 5.39
N TRP A 23 31.98 -42.52 6.35
CA TRP A 23 33.39 -42.19 6.31
C TRP A 23 34.17 -43.06 7.29
N ASN A 24 35.04 -43.92 6.76
CA ASN A 24 36.02 -44.65 7.54
C ASN A 24 37.24 -43.74 7.77
N LEU A 25 37.51 -43.39 9.02
CA LEU A 25 38.62 -42.49 9.38
C LEU A 25 39.98 -43.20 9.39
N VAL A 26 39.99 -44.53 9.48
CA VAL A 26 41.21 -45.35 9.49
C VAL A 26 41.76 -45.50 8.06
N SER A 27 40.90 -45.78 7.08
CA SER A 27 41.29 -45.87 5.66
C SER A 27 41.17 -44.55 4.90
N ASP A 28 40.57 -43.52 5.52
CA ASP A 28 40.15 -42.25 4.92
C ASP A 28 39.20 -42.40 3.70
N GLU A 29 38.55 -43.55 3.57
CA GLU A 29 37.58 -43.82 2.51
C GLU A 29 36.18 -43.41 2.93
N ILE A 30 35.47 -42.69 2.04
CA ILE A 30 34.07 -42.34 2.24
C ILE A 30 33.18 -43.00 1.19
N HIS A 31 32.10 -43.62 1.64
CA HIS A 31 31.03 -44.14 0.80
C HIS A 31 29.86 -43.17 0.73
N TYR A 32 29.34 -42.94 -0.48
CA TYR A 32 28.15 -42.14 -0.73
C TYR A 32 27.08 -43.00 -1.40
N SER A 33 25.86 -42.94 -0.88
CA SER A 33 24.71 -43.53 -1.56
C SER A 33 24.46 -42.86 -2.92
N GLY A 34 23.84 -43.59 -3.85
CA GLY A 34 23.50 -43.05 -5.18
C GLY A 34 22.60 -41.80 -5.14
N ARG A 35 21.86 -41.57 -4.05
CA ARG A 35 21.07 -40.34 -3.87
C ARG A 35 21.96 -39.12 -3.62
N ILE A 36 23.00 -39.24 -2.80
CA ILE A 36 23.97 -38.15 -2.60
C ILE A 36 24.68 -37.83 -3.92
N LEU A 37 25.09 -38.86 -4.68
CA LEU A 37 25.69 -38.66 -6.00
C LEU A 37 24.76 -37.88 -6.95
N ARG A 38 23.45 -38.19 -6.94
CA ARG A 38 22.44 -37.42 -7.68
C ARG A 38 22.29 -35.98 -7.18
N PHE A 39 22.35 -35.73 -5.87
CA PHE A 39 22.30 -34.36 -5.35
C PHE A 39 23.46 -33.50 -5.87
N PHE A 40 24.65 -34.09 -5.94
CA PHE A 40 25.85 -33.38 -6.41
C PHE A 40 26.00 -33.39 -7.92
N GLY A 41 25.23 -34.21 -8.67
CA GLY A 41 25.38 -34.37 -10.11
C GLY A 41 26.72 -34.98 -10.51
N ARG A 42 27.40 -35.70 -9.60
CA ARG A 42 28.73 -36.27 -9.82
C ARG A 42 28.66 -37.78 -9.89
N ARG A 43 29.56 -38.37 -10.68
CA ARG A 43 29.79 -39.82 -10.62
C ARG A 43 30.56 -40.16 -9.35
N ARG A 44 30.49 -41.43 -8.95
CA ARG A 44 31.12 -41.92 -7.71
C ARG A 44 32.62 -41.66 -7.69
N GLU A 45 33.27 -41.85 -8.84
CA GLU A 45 34.72 -41.71 -9.06
C GLU A 45 35.18 -40.25 -9.02
N GLU A 46 34.26 -39.30 -9.23
CA GLU A 46 34.52 -37.86 -9.28
C GLU A 46 34.13 -37.16 -7.97
N MET A 47 33.54 -37.89 -7.02
CA MET A 47 33.08 -37.34 -5.76
C MET A 47 34.21 -37.43 -4.73
N PRO A 48 34.86 -36.31 -4.36
CA PRO A 48 35.90 -36.33 -3.34
C PRO A 48 35.27 -36.57 -1.96
N ASN A 49 36.14 -36.78 -0.96
CA ASN A 49 35.68 -36.73 0.41
C ASN A 49 35.26 -35.32 0.78
N LEU A 50 33.94 -35.09 0.84
CA LEU A 50 33.32 -33.80 1.15
C LEU A 50 33.85 -33.17 2.44
N PHE A 51 34.17 -33.99 3.45
CA PHE A 51 34.67 -33.49 4.74
C PHE A 51 36.15 -33.11 4.71
N ARG A 52 36.85 -33.40 3.60
CA ARG A 52 38.22 -32.94 3.30
C ARG A 52 38.22 -31.85 2.23
N ALA A 53 37.25 -31.87 1.32
CA ALA A 53 37.13 -30.97 0.18
C ALA A 53 36.43 -29.64 0.53
N VAL A 54 37.06 -28.83 1.38
CA VAL A 54 36.51 -27.54 1.86
C VAL A 54 36.26 -26.54 0.72
N GLU A 55 36.96 -26.69 -0.41
CA GLU A 55 36.74 -25.90 -1.62
C GLU A 55 35.35 -26.12 -2.25
N LEU A 56 34.68 -27.24 -1.94
CA LEU A 56 33.30 -27.49 -2.33
C LEU A 56 32.28 -26.83 -1.40
N VAL A 57 32.71 -26.24 -0.28
CA VAL A 57 31.86 -25.51 0.66
C VAL A 57 31.95 -24.01 0.35
N HIS A 58 30.80 -23.33 0.44
CA HIS A 58 30.70 -21.89 0.19
C HIS A 58 31.62 -21.12 1.14
N GLU A 59 32.30 -20.09 0.64
CA GLU A 59 33.34 -19.36 1.39
C GLU A 59 32.90 -18.94 2.80
N ALA A 60 31.72 -18.35 2.94
CA ALA A 60 31.16 -17.92 4.23
C ALA A 60 30.82 -19.06 5.21
N ASP A 61 30.75 -20.31 4.74
CA ASP A 61 30.43 -21.48 5.58
C ASP A 61 31.67 -22.32 5.92
N ARG A 62 32.83 -22.04 5.29
CA ARG A 62 34.05 -22.88 5.41
C ARG A 62 34.58 -22.96 6.83
N ASP A 63 34.72 -21.81 7.51
CA ASP A 63 35.32 -21.77 8.84
C ASP A 63 34.47 -22.57 9.85
N LEU A 64 33.14 -22.39 9.80
CA LEU A 64 32.21 -23.13 10.64
C LEU A 64 32.21 -24.63 10.28
N PHE A 65 32.27 -24.96 9.00
CA PHE A 65 32.33 -26.35 8.52
C PHE A 65 33.58 -27.06 9.07
N VAL A 66 34.76 -26.48 8.87
CA VAL A 66 36.04 -27.03 9.33
C VAL A 66 36.06 -27.15 10.85
N THR A 67 35.69 -26.08 11.57
CA THR A 67 35.65 -26.07 13.03
C THR A 67 34.76 -27.19 13.58
N ARG A 68 33.60 -27.40 12.95
CA ARG A 68 32.66 -28.45 13.38
C ARG A 68 33.22 -29.85 13.11
N ILE A 69 33.85 -30.08 11.96
CA ILE A 69 34.48 -31.38 11.65
C ILE A 69 35.64 -31.66 12.60
N GLU A 70 36.51 -30.67 12.86
CA GLU A 70 37.59 -30.83 13.83
C GLU A 70 37.08 -31.11 15.25
N ALA A 71 35.99 -30.44 15.66
CA ALA A 71 35.40 -30.65 16.99
C ALA A 71 34.91 -32.09 17.20
N ILE A 72 34.23 -32.68 16.22
CA ILE A 72 33.73 -34.06 16.34
C ILE A 72 34.86 -35.10 16.25
N LEU A 73 35.98 -34.78 15.59
CA LEU A 73 37.10 -35.71 15.44
C LEU A 73 38.05 -35.73 16.64
N LYS A 74 38.01 -34.72 17.52
CA LYS A 74 38.81 -34.71 18.76
C LYS A 74 38.44 -35.87 19.69
N ILE A 75 39.42 -36.32 20.47
CA ILE A 75 39.21 -37.28 21.57
C ILE A 75 38.25 -36.63 22.58
N GLY A 76 37.16 -37.32 22.90
CA GLY A 76 36.10 -36.79 23.78
C GLY A 76 35.26 -35.66 23.16
N GLY A 77 35.33 -35.47 21.84
CA GLY A 77 34.44 -34.54 21.10
C GLY A 77 32.99 -35.04 21.04
N GLU A 78 32.09 -34.19 20.56
CA GLU A 78 30.67 -34.56 20.38
C GLU A 78 30.52 -35.78 19.46
N ASP A 79 29.60 -36.68 19.80
CA ASP A 79 29.30 -37.87 18.98
C ASP A 79 28.31 -37.58 17.85
N LEU A 80 27.77 -36.37 17.79
CA LEU A 80 26.78 -35.96 16.80
C LEU A 80 27.33 -34.83 15.91
N LEU A 81 27.29 -35.08 14.61
CA LEU A 81 27.49 -34.06 13.59
C LEU A 81 26.13 -33.50 13.18
N ALA A 82 25.98 -32.18 13.21
CA ALA A 82 24.84 -31.48 12.64
C ALA A 82 25.28 -30.14 12.05
N MET A 83 24.98 -29.92 10.77
CA MET A 83 25.28 -28.66 10.08
C MET A 83 24.41 -28.48 8.85
N GLU A 84 24.27 -27.23 8.40
CA GLU A 84 23.54 -26.87 7.17
C GLU A 84 24.41 -26.05 6.21
N PRO A 85 25.53 -26.57 5.67
CA PRO A 85 26.40 -25.80 4.77
C PRO A 85 25.82 -25.65 3.37
N ARG A 86 26.25 -24.61 2.67
CA ARG A 86 26.14 -24.50 1.22
C ARG A 86 27.28 -25.24 0.54
N ILE A 87 26.95 -26.11 -0.40
CA ILE A 87 27.90 -26.97 -1.10
C ILE A 87 27.67 -26.86 -2.60
N ARG A 88 28.76 -26.72 -3.36
CA ARG A 88 28.74 -26.57 -4.80
C ARG A 88 28.36 -27.88 -5.47
N VAL A 89 27.36 -27.83 -6.36
CA VAL A 89 26.92 -28.98 -7.15
C VAL A 89 27.48 -28.91 -8.58
N ALA A 90 27.69 -30.07 -9.20
CA ALA A 90 28.18 -30.21 -10.57
C ALA A 90 27.02 -30.39 -11.56
N ASN A 91 26.02 -29.53 -11.49
CA ASN A 91 24.88 -29.50 -12.42
C ASN A 91 25.13 -28.63 -13.66
N GLY A 92 26.37 -28.21 -13.90
CA GLY A 92 26.75 -27.34 -15.03
C GLY A 92 26.63 -25.84 -14.77
N SER A 93 25.87 -25.38 -13.77
CA SER A 93 25.73 -23.96 -13.42
C SER A 93 26.70 -23.49 -12.33
N GLY A 94 27.33 -24.41 -11.59
CA GLY A 94 28.23 -24.07 -10.48
C GLY A 94 27.49 -23.52 -9.25
N GLU A 95 26.18 -23.76 -9.16
CA GLU A 95 25.33 -23.28 -8.07
C GLU A 95 25.67 -23.91 -6.72
N TRP A 96 25.35 -23.14 -5.67
CA TRP A 96 25.47 -23.55 -4.28
C TRP A 96 24.13 -24.08 -3.78
N ASN A 97 24.11 -25.30 -3.28
CA ASN A 97 22.92 -25.88 -2.64
C ASN A 97 23.11 -26.00 -1.14
N TRP A 98 22.06 -25.69 -0.39
CA TRP A 98 22.01 -25.91 1.05
C TRP A 98 21.78 -27.39 1.32
N PHE A 99 22.65 -27.98 2.14
CA PHE A 99 22.53 -29.37 2.55
C PHE A 99 22.42 -29.46 4.06
N ARG A 100 21.42 -30.16 4.57
CA ARG A 100 21.40 -30.57 5.97
C ARG A 100 22.18 -31.87 6.10
N ILE A 101 23.28 -31.84 6.85
CA ILE A 101 24.12 -33.00 7.13
C ILE A 101 23.94 -33.37 8.60
N ARG A 102 23.62 -34.65 8.85
CA ARG A 102 23.63 -35.23 10.19
C ARG A 102 24.47 -36.49 10.20
N GLY A 103 25.21 -36.73 11.26
CA GLY A 103 26.03 -37.93 11.40
C GLY A 103 26.28 -38.31 12.84
N VAL A 104 26.69 -39.55 13.03
CA VAL A 104 27.11 -40.12 14.31
C VAL A 104 28.56 -40.53 14.19
N VAL A 105 29.37 -40.19 15.19
CA VAL A 105 30.76 -40.59 15.31
C VAL A 105 30.83 -41.91 16.07
N VAL A 106 31.58 -42.86 15.54
CA VAL A 106 31.93 -44.12 16.20
C VAL A 106 33.38 -44.05 16.64
N ARG A 107 33.64 -44.41 17.89
CA ARG A 107 34.96 -44.30 18.52
C ARG A 107 35.50 -45.67 18.95
N ASP A 108 36.82 -45.76 19.06
CA ASP A 108 37.49 -46.91 19.68
C ASP A 108 37.48 -46.84 21.23
N ALA A 109 38.09 -47.82 21.89
CA ALA A 109 38.14 -47.89 23.35
C ALA A 109 38.96 -46.76 23.98
N GLU A 110 39.90 -46.19 23.22
CA GLU A 110 40.75 -45.08 23.59
C GLU A 110 40.10 -43.70 23.31
N GLY A 111 38.90 -43.68 22.73
CA GLY A 111 38.10 -42.48 22.46
C GLY A 111 38.43 -41.76 21.14
N HIS A 112 39.26 -42.36 20.28
CA HIS A 112 39.53 -41.83 18.94
C HIS A 112 38.37 -42.11 18.01
N ALA A 113 38.03 -41.13 17.17
CA ALA A 113 37.04 -41.32 16.12
C ALA A 113 37.59 -42.26 15.05
N ILE A 114 36.90 -43.37 14.78
CA ILE A 114 37.29 -44.39 13.78
C ILE A 114 36.35 -44.41 12.58
N ARG A 115 35.12 -43.91 12.72
CA ARG A 115 34.14 -43.85 11.63
C ARG A 115 33.12 -42.75 11.89
N VAL A 116 32.61 -42.12 10.84
CA VAL A 116 31.48 -41.21 10.92
C VAL A 116 30.47 -41.59 9.85
N ALA A 117 29.23 -41.87 10.24
CA ALA A 117 28.19 -42.26 9.29
C ALA A 117 26.93 -41.44 9.52
N GLY A 118 26.20 -41.14 8.46
CA GLY A 118 25.13 -40.18 8.56
C GLY A 118 24.27 -40.04 7.32
N SER A 119 23.36 -39.07 7.39
CA SER A 119 22.48 -38.70 6.31
C SER A 119 22.67 -37.27 5.86
N MET A 120 22.21 -36.99 4.65
CA MET A 120 22.25 -35.70 4.01
C MET A 120 20.97 -35.51 3.19
N ILE A 121 20.44 -34.29 3.18
CA ILE A 121 19.34 -33.91 2.29
C ILE A 121 19.57 -32.50 1.73
N ASN A 122 19.20 -32.31 0.46
CA ASN A 122 19.14 -30.99 -0.14
C ASN A 122 17.94 -30.21 0.43
N ILE A 123 18.21 -29.11 1.13
CA ILE A 123 17.21 -28.22 1.71
C ILE A 123 17.08 -26.90 0.94
N THR A 124 17.77 -26.73 -0.21
CA THR A 124 17.66 -25.54 -1.06
C THR A 124 16.20 -25.22 -1.43
N PRO A 125 15.37 -26.17 -1.91
CA PRO A 125 13.99 -25.84 -2.31
C PRO A 125 13.19 -25.26 -1.14
N ARG A 126 13.41 -25.78 0.07
CA ARG A 126 12.77 -25.28 1.29
C ARG A 126 13.25 -23.86 1.65
N LYS A 127 14.57 -23.64 1.65
CA LYS A 127 15.17 -22.34 1.97
C LYS A 127 14.74 -21.26 0.98
N LEU A 128 14.63 -21.58 -0.31
CA LEU A 128 14.16 -20.65 -1.34
C LEU A 128 12.71 -20.23 -1.12
N VAL A 129 11.81 -21.17 -0.83
CA VAL A 129 10.40 -20.85 -0.52
C VAL A 129 10.29 -20.03 0.77
N GLU A 130 11.07 -20.36 1.80
CA GLU A 130 11.11 -19.57 3.04
C GLU A 130 11.62 -18.14 2.77
N GLN A 131 12.63 -17.98 1.93
CA GLN A 131 13.19 -16.68 1.57
C GLN A 131 12.21 -15.85 0.72
N GLU A 132 11.59 -16.45 -0.30
CA GLU A 132 10.59 -15.78 -1.15
C GLU A 132 9.40 -15.28 -0.31
N LEU A 133 8.91 -16.09 0.62
CA LEU A 133 7.85 -15.68 1.55
C LEU A 133 8.28 -14.52 2.47
N LEU A 134 9.54 -14.51 2.92
CA LEU A 134 10.07 -13.42 3.73
C LEU A 134 10.22 -12.12 2.92
N GLU A 135 10.69 -12.22 1.68
CA GLU A 135 10.81 -11.10 0.75
C GLU A 135 9.43 -10.52 0.40
N GLU A 136 8.45 -11.36 0.07
CA GLU A 136 7.08 -10.92 -0.20
C GLU A 136 6.46 -10.19 1.00
N ARG A 137 6.60 -10.77 2.21
CA ARG A 137 6.14 -10.13 3.46
C ARG A 137 6.84 -8.80 3.71
N HIS A 138 8.13 -8.70 3.42
CA HIS A 138 8.88 -7.46 3.57
C HIS A 138 8.39 -6.38 2.60
N LEU A 139 8.21 -6.72 1.31
CA LEU A 139 7.68 -5.80 0.31
C LEU A 139 6.27 -5.32 0.65
N MET A 140 5.38 -6.23 1.08
CA MET A 140 4.04 -5.86 1.55
C MET A 140 4.10 -4.90 2.73
N ARG A 141 4.96 -5.16 3.72
CA ARG A 141 5.11 -4.28 4.90
C ARG A 141 5.64 -2.91 4.50
N LEU A 142 6.63 -2.85 3.60
CA LEU A 142 7.15 -1.58 3.08
C LEU A 142 6.07 -0.76 2.38
N LEU A 143 5.23 -1.39 1.55
CA LEU A 143 4.13 -0.71 0.88
C LEU A 143 3.13 -0.18 1.90
N ILE A 144 2.65 -1.03 2.81
CA ILE A 144 1.65 -0.66 3.81
C ILE A 144 2.15 0.47 4.72
N ASP A 145 3.41 0.44 5.15
CA ASP A 145 3.95 1.40 6.12
C ASP A 145 4.34 2.76 5.53
N ASN A 146 4.49 2.88 4.20
CA ASN A 146 4.96 4.12 3.56
C ASN A 146 3.92 4.79 2.65
N VAL A 147 2.73 4.22 2.48
CA VAL A 147 1.62 4.93 1.82
C VAL A 147 1.00 5.96 2.78
N PRO A 148 0.62 7.15 2.29
CA PRO A 148 -0.03 8.19 3.09
C PRO A 148 -1.52 7.89 3.32
N LEU A 149 -1.82 6.64 3.66
CA LEU A 149 -3.17 6.13 3.87
C LEU A 149 -3.20 5.44 5.23
N ASN A 150 -4.25 5.67 6.00
CA ASN A 150 -4.48 4.96 7.24
C ASN A 150 -5.05 3.58 6.91
N ILE A 151 -4.26 2.52 7.15
CA ILE A 151 -4.66 1.14 6.85
C ILE A 151 -4.84 0.40 8.16
N TYR A 152 -5.93 -0.36 8.27
CA TYR A 152 -6.21 -1.20 9.43
C TYR A 152 -6.87 -2.53 9.05
N PHE A 153 -6.73 -3.49 9.93
CA PHE A 153 -7.41 -4.79 9.92
C PHE A 153 -7.99 -5.03 11.32
N LYS A 154 -9.22 -5.50 11.39
CA LYS A 154 -9.93 -5.86 12.62
C LYS A 154 -10.41 -7.31 12.56
N ASP A 155 -10.52 -7.94 13.72
CA ASP A 155 -11.18 -9.23 13.86
C ASP A 155 -12.72 -9.08 13.98
N ARG A 156 -13.43 -10.20 14.16
CA ARG A 156 -14.89 -10.22 14.31
C ARG A 156 -15.39 -9.56 15.60
N GLU A 157 -14.51 -9.25 16.54
CA GLU A 157 -14.82 -8.57 17.80
C GLU A 157 -14.53 -7.07 17.72
N SER A 158 -14.30 -6.54 16.50
CA SER A 158 -13.98 -5.14 16.25
C SER A 158 -12.68 -4.68 16.93
N LYS A 159 -11.73 -5.62 17.13
CA LYS A 159 -10.41 -5.30 17.68
C LYS A 159 -9.36 -5.21 16.59
N PHE A 160 -8.54 -4.17 16.64
CA PHE A 160 -7.44 -3.97 15.69
C PHE A 160 -6.43 -5.13 15.78
N LYS A 161 -6.20 -5.81 14.66
CA LYS A 161 -5.22 -6.89 14.51
C LYS A 161 -3.92 -6.39 13.87
N LEU A 162 -4.03 -5.43 12.98
CA LEU A 162 -2.91 -4.82 12.28
C LEU A 162 -3.32 -3.39 11.91
N VAL A 163 -2.39 -2.46 12.10
CA VAL A 163 -2.48 -1.11 11.55
C VAL A 163 -1.14 -0.76 10.91
N ASN A 164 -1.13 0.20 9.98
CA ASN A 164 0.13 0.74 9.46
C ASN A 164 0.65 1.91 10.29
N LYS A 165 1.87 2.36 10.00
CA LYS A 165 2.47 3.52 10.67
C LYS A 165 1.64 4.80 10.55
N SER A 166 0.99 5.01 9.39
CA SER A 166 0.13 6.18 9.19
C SER A 166 -1.04 6.19 10.17
N MET A 167 -1.78 5.08 10.29
CA MET A 167 -2.92 4.95 11.21
C MET A 167 -2.51 5.10 12.68
N ALA A 168 -1.37 4.52 13.08
CA ALA A 168 -0.87 4.68 14.44
C ALA A 168 -0.55 6.16 14.75
N LYS A 169 0.19 6.82 13.85
CA LYS A 169 0.55 8.23 13.98
C LYS A 169 -0.66 9.16 13.95
N TRP A 170 -1.64 8.88 13.08
CA TRP A 170 -2.90 9.62 12.97
C TRP A 170 -3.64 9.66 14.32
N ASN A 171 -3.63 8.54 15.04
CA ASN A 171 -4.28 8.40 16.34
C ASN A 171 -3.34 8.72 17.53
N GLY A 172 -2.16 9.29 17.28
CA GLY A 172 -1.24 9.73 18.33
C GLY A 172 -0.42 8.62 19.01
N PHE A 173 -0.35 7.43 18.43
CA PHE A 173 0.47 6.32 18.94
C PHE A 173 1.89 6.35 18.38
N GLY A 174 2.86 5.90 19.19
CA GLY A 174 4.27 5.83 18.79
C GLY A 174 4.58 4.64 17.88
N SER A 175 3.83 3.55 18.01
CA SER A 175 3.99 2.34 17.19
C SER A 175 2.64 1.73 16.78
N PRO A 176 2.57 1.02 15.64
CA PRO A 176 1.41 0.21 15.27
C PRO A 176 1.02 -0.82 16.33
N GLU A 177 2.00 -1.37 17.04
CA GLU A 177 1.81 -2.41 18.05
C GLU A 177 1.02 -1.90 19.26
N ASP A 178 1.09 -0.61 19.58
CA ASP A 178 0.31 0.02 20.66
C ASP A 178 -1.19 0.07 20.37
N VAL A 179 -1.59 -0.07 19.11
CA VAL A 179 -3.00 -0.04 18.66
C VAL A 179 -3.61 -1.45 18.66
N VAL A 180 -2.79 -2.49 18.54
CA VAL A 180 -3.26 -3.88 18.43
C VAL A 180 -4.05 -4.29 19.69
N GLY A 181 -5.23 -4.85 19.50
CA GLY A 181 -6.15 -5.26 20.58
C GLY A 181 -7.08 -4.16 21.07
N LYS A 182 -6.91 -2.90 20.64
CA LYS A 182 -7.86 -1.81 20.91
C LYS A 182 -9.05 -1.88 19.96
N SER A 183 -10.11 -1.15 20.30
CA SER A 183 -11.31 -0.91 19.47
C SER A 183 -11.41 0.56 19.08
N ASP A 184 -12.31 0.91 18.17
CA ASP A 184 -12.55 2.32 17.81
C ASP A 184 -12.91 3.20 19.01
N GLN A 185 -13.59 2.63 20.02
CA GLN A 185 -13.93 3.32 21.27
C GLN A 185 -12.71 3.79 22.07
N ASP A 186 -11.55 3.15 21.87
CA ASP A 186 -10.30 3.53 22.53
C ASP A 186 -9.56 4.66 21.78
N LEU A 187 -9.93 4.92 20.53
CA LEU A 187 -9.20 5.80 19.60
C LEU A 187 -10.00 7.06 19.23
N PHE A 188 -11.31 6.94 19.09
CA PHE A 188 -12.21 7.94 18.54
C PHE A 188 -13.29 8.36 19.53
N SER A 189 -14.05 9.41 19.18
CA SER A 189 -15.24 9.80 19.93
C SER A 189 -16.28 8.67 19.96
N GLU A 190 -17.15 8.68 20.97
CA GLU A 190 -18.21 7.68 21.13
C GLU A 190 -19.15 7.63 19.92
N ASP A 191 -19.54 8.78 19.38
CA ASP A 191 -20.40 8.88 18.21
C ASP A 191 -19.78 8.21 16.98
N HIS A 192 -18.51 8.53 16.69
CA HIS A 192 -17.79 7.95 15.56
C HIS A 192 -17.55 6.44 15.75
N ALA A 193 -17.13 6.02 16.95
CA ALA A 193 -16.92 4.61 17.25
C ALA A 193 -18.21 3.78 17.11
N ASN A 194 -19.36 4.33 17.51
CA ASN A 194 -20.66 3.67 17.37
C ASN A 194 -21.14 3.60 15.91
N GLU A 195 -20.82 4.59 15.08
CA GLU A 195 -21.05 4.53 13.65
C GLU A 195 -20.15 3.48 12.97
N ALA A 196 -18.86 3.51 13.26
CA ALA A 196 -17.89 2.54 12.75
C ALA A 196 -18.28 1.08 13.11
N LEU A 197 -18.73 0.84 14.33
CA LEU A 197 -19.20 -0.48 14.78
C LEU A 197 -20.48 -0.93 14.04
N ARG A 198 -21.39 0.00 13.73
CA ARG A 198 -22.60 -0.31 12.95
C ARG A 198 -22.25 -0.71 11.52
N ASP A 199 -21.33 0.01 10.90
CA ASP A 199 -20.82 -0.30 9.57
C ASP A 199 -20.12 -1.66 9.53
N GLU A 200 -19.22 -1.91 10.49
CA GLU A 200 -18.53 -3.18 10.59
C GLU A 200 -19.50 -4.35 10.75
N ARG A 201 -20.53 -4.21 11.59
CA ARG A 201 -21.56 -5.23 11.74
C ARG A 201 -22.30 -5.52 10.43
N LYS A 202 -22.67 -4.49 9.68
CA LYS A 202 -23.30 -4.67 8.36
C LYS A 202 -22.39 -5.42 7.40
N ILE A 203 -21.09 -5.10 7.35
CA ILE A 203 -20.11 -5.79 6.50
C ILE A 203 -19.96 -7.25 6.94
N LEU A 204 -19.87 -7.52 8.23
CA LEU A 204 -19.74 -8.87 8.78
C LEU A 204 -20.98 -9.75 8.50
N GLU A 205 -22.18 -9.16 8.49
CA GLU A 205 -23.44 -9.86 8.25
C GLU A 205 -23.74 -10.06 6.76
N SER A 206 -23.52 -9.03 5.93
CA SER A 206 -23.87 -9.04 4.50
C SER A 206 -22.73 -9.46 3.57
N GLY A 207 -21.48 -9.24 3.99
CA GLY A 207 -20.31 -9.32 3.12
C GLY A 207 -20.18 -8.17 2.12
N GLU A 208 -21.09 -7.19 2.13
CA GLU A 208 -21.04 -6.05 1.21
C GLU A 208 -20.04 -4.99 1.72
N PRO A 209 -19.14 -4.48 0.86
CA PRO A 209 -18.19 -3.45 1.23
C PRO A 209 -18.84 -2.06 1.25
N ILE A 210 -18.26 -1.15 2.03
CA ILE A 210 -18.58 0.28 2.00
C ILE A 210 -17.44 1.00 1.31
N LEU A 211 -17.72 1.66 0.18
CA LEU A 211 -16.68 2.18 -0.72
C LEU A 211 -16.73 3.71 -0.82
N GLY A 212 -15.58 4.34 -0.67
CA GLY A 212 -15.32 5.71 -1.09
C GLY A 212 -16.29 6.76 -0.56
N TYR A 213 -16.73 6.65 0.70
CA TYR A 213 -17.60 7.65 1.32
C TYR A 213 -16.78 8.61 2.18
N VAL A 214 -17.19 9.88 2.20
CA VAL A 214 -16.55 10.92 2.99
C VAL A 214 -17.23 11.01 4.34
N GLU A 215 -16.47 10.87 5.42
CA GLU A 215 -16.95 10.97 6.79
C GLU A 215 -16.10 11.93 7.62
N LYS A 216 -16.69 12.43 8.70
CA LYS A 216 -16.00 13.27 9.66
C LYS A 216 -15.53 12.40 10.82
N GLU A 217 -14.22 12.23 10.94
CA GLU A 217 -13.59 11.56 12.07
C GLU A 217 -13.35 12.56 13.19
N THR A 218 -13.68 12.15 14.42
CA THR A 218 -13.33 12.89 15.62
C THR A 218 -12.50 11.99 16.54
N THR A 219 -11.26 12.39 16.81
CA THR A 219 -10.37 11.64 17.70
C THR A 219 -10.86 11.70 19.15
N ALA A 220 -10.40 10.78 20.00
CA ALA A 220 -10.73 10.81 21.44
C ALA A 220 -10.30 12.13 22.14
N ALA A 221 -9.30 12.83 21.60
CA ALA A 221 -8.86 14.14 22.08
C ALA A 221 -9.68 15.33 21.52
N GLY A 222 -10.71 15.07 20.70
CA GLY A 222 -11.59 16.07 20.10
C GLY A 222 -11.07 16.71 18.81
N GLY A 223 -10.00 16.19 18.22
CA GLY A 223 -9.52 16.66 16.92
C GLY A 223 -10.46 16.19 15.81
N GLU A 224 -10.81 17.08 14.87
CA GLU A 224 -11.72 16.78 13.76
C GLU A 224 -10.99 16.76 12.42
N ALA A 225 -11.28 15.75 11.61
CA ALA A 225 -10.78 15.61 10.25
C ALA A 225 -11.85 15.04 9.31
N TRP A 226 -11.77 15.36 8.03
CA TRP A 226 -12.55 14.69 7.00
C TRP A 226 -11.72 13.61 6.34
N VAL A 227 -12.26 12.42 6.23
CA VAL A 227 -11.58 11.27 5.63
C VAL A 227 -12.44 10.65 4.54
N LEU A 228 -11.78 10.17 3.49
CA LEU A 228 -12.39 9.31 2.49
C LEU A 228 -12.09 7.86 2.89
N THR A 229 -13.15 7.13 3.25
CA THR A 229 -13.03 5.79 3.84
C THR A 229 -13.55 4.71 2.90
N THR A 230 -12.84 3.59 2.86
CA THR A 230 -13.28 2.33 2.28
C THR A 230 -13.14 1.21 3.32
N LYS A 231 -14.21 0.46 3.56
CA LYS A 231 -14.29 -0.65 4.51
C LYS A 231 -14.69 -1.93 3.75
N MET A 232 -13.93 -2.99 3.96
CA MET A 232 -14.02 -4.24 3.20
C MET A 232 -14.14 -5.44 4.15
N PRO A 233 -14.84 -6.52 3.75
CA PRO A 233 -14.80 -7.76 4.50
C PRO A 233 -13.40 -8.39 4.43
N LEU A 234 -12.86 -8.82 5.57
CA LEU A 234 -11.64 -9.60 5.61
C LEU A 234 -12.01 -11.09 5.46
N ILE A 235 -11.66 -11.68 4.33
CA ILE A 235 -12.04 -13.05 3.97
C ILE A 235 -10.81 -13.95 4.06
N ASP A 236 -10.97 -15.12 4.69
CA ASP A 236 -9.91 -16.11 4.78
C ASP A 236 -9.79 -16.98 3.51
N ARG A 237 -8.84 -17.93 3.52
CA ARG A 237 -8.58 -18.80 2.36
C ARG A 237 -9.72 -19.77 2.02
N ILE A 238 -10.67 -19.98 2.94
CA ILE A 238 -11.81 -20.87 2.74
C ILE A 238 -13.10 -20.09 2.44
N GLY A 239 -13.03 -18.76 2.30
CA GLY A 239 -14.15 -17.91 1.93
C GLY A 239 -14.97 -17.40 3.13
N ALA A 240 -14.52 -17.62 4.36
CA ALA A 240 -15.23 -17.13 5.54
C ALA A 240 -14.80 -15.70 5.88
N ILE A 241 -15.77 -14.85 6.25
CA ILE A 241 -15.49 -13.51 6.77
C ILE A 241 -14.92 -13.66 8.19
N ILE A 242 -13.67 -13.25 8.39
CA ILE A 242 -12.94 -13.35 9.65
C ILE A 242 -12.73 -11.98 10.32
N GLY A 243 -13.27 -10.91 9.76
CA GLY A 243 -13.16 -9.56 10.28
C GLY A 243 -13.43 -8.51 9.19
N THR A 244 -12.88 -7.32 9.38
CA THR A 244 -12.91 -6.25 8.39
C THR A 244 -11.51 -5.66 8.19
N PHE A 245 -11.31 -4.99 7.07
CA PHE A 245 -10.16 -4.13 6.87
C PHE A 245 -10.58 -2.85 6.18
N GLY A 246 -9.81 -1.79 6.36
CA GLY A 246 -10.16 -0.53 5.76
C GLY A 246 -8.95 0.32 5.44
N VAL A 247 -9.21 1.28 4.57
CA VAL A 247 -8.27 2.32 4.19
C VAL A 247 -8.97 3.66 4.24
N SER A 248 -8.33 4.64 4.87
CA SER A 248 -8.83 6.00 4.99
C SER A 248 -7.74 6.99 4.57
N SER A 249 -8.11 8.01 3.80
CA SER A 249 -7.21 9.12 3.43
C SER A 249 -7.76 10.44 3.95
N ASP A 250 -6.90 11.29 4.50
CA ASP A 250 -7.27 12.64 4.89
C ASP A 250 -7.63 13.49 3.66
N VAL A 251 -8.87 13.99 3.64
CA VAL A 251 -9.42 14.89 2.62
C VAL A 251 -9.88 16.22 3.23
N THR A 252 -9.40 16.55 4.44
CA THR A 252 -9.79 17.76 5.17
C THR A 252 -9.52 19.02 4.38
N GLU A 253 -8.33 19.14 3.77
CA GLU A 253 -7.98 20.31 2.95
C GLU A 253 -8.89 20.40 1.72
N LEU A 254 -9.12 19.27 1.04
CA LEU A 254 -10.00 19.20 -0.13
C LEU A 254 -11.42 19.67 0.19
N VAL A 255 -12.01 19.15 1.29
CA VAL A 255 -13.36 19.53 1.73
C VAL A 255 -13.41 21.01 2.12
N ARG A 256 -12.40 21.52 2.84
CA ARG A 256 -12.33 22.95 3.21
C ARG A 256 -12.22 23.85 1.98
N THR A 257 -11.41 23.49 1.00
CA THR A 257 -11.28 24.23 -0.26
C THR A 257 -12.59 24.23 -1.04
N GLN A 258 -13.29 23.09 -1.12
CA GLN A 258 -14.59 23.00 -1.77
C GLN A 258 -15.66 23.85 -1.08
N GLN A 259 -15.71 23.85 0.26
CA GLN A 259 -16.62 24.69 1.03
C GLN A 259 -16.33 26.18 0.81
N SER A 260 -15.07 26.60 0.91
CA SER A 260 -14.68 28.00 0.69
C SER A 260 -15.00 28.47 -0.74
N LEU A 261 -14.80 27.61 -1.74
CA LEU A 261 -15.16 27.91 -3.12
C LEU A 261 -16.68 28.08 -3.29
N ALA A 262 -17.48 27.20 -2.68
CA ALA A 262 -18.94 27.28 -2.73
C ALA A 262 -19.46 28.56 -2.07
N GLU A 263 -18.89 28.96 -0.92
CA GLU A 263 -19.23 30.21 -0.24
C GLU A 263 -18.86 31.43 -1.08
N ALA A 264 -17.66 31.43 -1.68
CA ALA A 264 -17.22 32.51 -2.56
C ALA A 264 -18.11 32.64 -3.81
N ALA A 265 -18.49 31.52 -4.43
CA ALA A 265 -19.41 31.50 -5.56
C ALA A 265 -20.79 32.05 -5.17
N ALA A 266 -21.33 31.65 -4.01
CA ALA A 266 -22.61 32.16 -3.52
C ALA A 266 -22.56 33.65 -3.16
N ALA A 267 -21.42 34.15 -2.68
CA ALA A 267 -21.22 35.58 -2.43
C ALA A 267 -21.11 36.39 -3.74
N LEU A 268 -20.39 35.89 -4.74
CA LEU A 268 -20.29 36.51 -6.05
C LEU A 268 -21.64 36.54 -6.77
N GLN A 269 -22.42 35.46 -6.68
CA GLN A 269 -23.76 35.43 -7.28
C GLN A 269 -24.65 36.50 -6.67
N ARG A 270 -24.72 36.61 -5.34
CA ARG A 270 -25.50 37.67 -4.67
C ARG A 270 -25.09 39.07 -5.08
N ARG A 271 -23.78 39.31 -5.20
CA ARG A 271 -23.27 40.62 -5.64
C ARG A 271 -23.60 40.94 -7.10
N ASN A 272 -23.60 39.93 -7.96
CA ASN A 272 -24.03 40.09 -9.35
C ASN A 272 -25.53 40.42 -9.42
N ASP A 273 -26.36 39.72 -8.65
CA ASP A 273 -27.81 39.97 -8.59
C ASP A 273 -28.09 41.40 -8.08
N GLU A 274 -27.41 41.84 -7.02
CA GLU A 274 -27.50 43.22 -6.51
C GLU A 274 -27.08 44.26 -7.56
N MET A 275 -25.99 44.00 -8.29
CA MET A 275 -25.50 44.90 -9.34
C MET A 275 -26.46 44.96 -10.54
N GLU A 276 -27.10 43.84 -10.91
CA GLU A 276 -28.12 43.82 -11.96
C GLU A 276 -29.36 44.64 -11.55
N GLU A 277 -29.80 44.57 -10.30
CA GLU A 277 -30.88 45.40 -9.77
C GLU A 277 -30.52 46.89 -9.75
N GLU A 278 -29.29 47.24 -9.32
CA GLU A 278 -28.81 48.63 -9.35
C GLU A 278 -28.76 49.18 -10.78
N LEU A 279 -28.25 48.40 -11.74
CA LEU A 279 -28.22 48.77 -13.15
C LEU A 279 -29.63 48.92 -13.74
N ALA A 280 -30.58 48.06 -13.36
CA ALA A 280 -31.97 48.16 -13.80
C ALA A 280 -32.63 49.45 -13.27
N LEU A 281 -32.47 49.76 -11.98
CA LEU A 281 -32.99 50.99 -11.38
C LEU A 281 -32.37 52.24 -12.01
N ALA A 282 -31.05 52.22 -12.21
CA ALA A 282 -30.32 53.29 -12.89
C ALA A 282 -30.90 53.57 -14.28
N ARG A 283 -31.17 52.51 -15.05
CA ARG A 283 -31.78 52.58 -16.37
C ARG A 283 -33.19 53.17 -16.32
N GLU A 284 -34.04 52.74 -15.39
CA GLU A 284 -35.39 53.28 -15.24
C GLU A 284 -35.38 54.78 -14.89
N VAL A 285 -34.52 55.19 -13.95
CA VAL A 285 -34.37 56.61 -13.58
C VAL A 285 -33.90 57.44 -14.76
N GLN A 286 -32.92 56.96 -15.53
CA GLN A 286 -32.45 57.64 -16.73
C GLN A 286 -33.55 57.76 -17.80
N GLN A 287 -34.30 56.68 -18.06
CA GLN A 287 -35.41 56.71 -19.02
C GLN A 287 -36.51 57.70 -18.62
N ALA A 288 -36.81 57.83 -17.32
CA ALA A 288 -37.76 58.81 -16.81
C ALA A 288 -37.28 60.27 -16.98
N LEU A 289 -35.97 60.50 -17.00
CA LEU A 289 -35.38 61.82 -17.24
C LEU A 289 -35.32 62.21 -18.72
N LEU A 290 -35.56 61.28 -19.64
CA LEU A 290 -35.58 61.57 -21.07
C LEU A 290 -36.83 62.40 -21.44
N PRO A 291 -36.67 63.47 -22.26
CA PRO A 291 -37.81 64.24 -22.73
C PRO A 291 -38.74 63.36 -23.58
N HIS A 292 -40.04 63.38 -23.27
CA HIS A 292 -41.05 62.60 -24.02
C HIS A 292 -41.44 63.24 -25.35
N ASP A 293 -41.13 64.52 -25.53
CA ASP A 293 -41.37 65.25 -26.78
C ASP A 293 -40.04 65.55 -27.48
N TYR A 294 -39.83 64.91 -28.62
CA TYR A 294 -38.71 65.19 -29.49
C TYR A 294 -39.13 66.19 -30.58
N PRO A 295 -38.27 67.18 -30.92
CA PRO A 295 -38.56 68.08 -32.03
C PRO A 295 -38.69 67.29 -33.35
N THR A 296 -39.88 67.31 -33.94
CA THR A 296 -40.17 66.67 -35.23
C THR A 296 -39.97 67.68 -36.37
N VAL A 297 -39.27 67.27 -37.43
CA VAL A 297 -39.11 68.09 -38.64
C VAL A 297 -40.25 67.73 -39.61
N PRO A 298 -41.13 68.68 -39.99
CA PRO A 298 -42.23 68.39 -40.90
C PRO A 298 -41.72 67.96 -42.28
N ALA A 299 -42.32 66.91 -42.85
CA ALA A 299 -42.02 66.45 -44.20
C ALA A 299 -42.36 67.56 -45.21
N GLY A 300 -41.33 68.11 -45.89
CA GLY A 300 -41.46 69.15 -46.91
C GLY A 300 -40.80 70.50 -46.58
N ALA A 301 -40.21 70.67 -45.40
CA ALA A 301 -39.40 71.86 -45.11
C ALA A 301 -38.08 71.83 -45.90
N GLY A 302 -37.92 72.70 -46.90
CA GLY A 302 -36.67 72.82 -47.68
C GLY A 302 -35.45 73.09 -46.79
N ARG A 303 -34.27 72.59 -47.21
CA ARG A 303 -32.95 72.59 -46.51
C ARG A 303 -32.98 73.30 -45.14
N GLY A 304 -33.50 72.59 -44.13
CA GLY A 304 -33.54 73.07 -42.75
C GLY A 304 -32.14 73.03 -42.14
N ARG A 305 -31.74 74.12 -41.50
CA ARG A 305 -30.49 74.18 -40.74
C ARG A 305 -30.74 73.57 -39.35
N LEU A 306 -30.40 72.29 -39.16
CA LEU A 306 -30.41 71.67 -37.83
C LEU A 306 -29.39 72.38 -36.94
N LYS A 307 -29.86 72.93 -35.82
CA LYS A 307 -28.99 73.35 -34.70
C LYS A 307 -29.05 72.25 -33.66
N PHE A 308 -27.95 71.52 -33.48
CA PHE A 308 -27.80 70.63 -32.35
C PHE A 308 -27.60 71.48 -31.09
N GLY A 309 -28.55 71.41 -30.16
CA GLY A 309 -28.34 71.85 -28.78
C GLY A 309 -27.84 70.67 -27.97
N HIS A 310 -26.74 70.83 -27.24
CA HIS A 310 -26.34 69.89 -26.20
C HIS A 310 -26.72 70.50 -24.86
N ARG A 311 -27.25 69.69 -23.96
CA ARG A 311 -27.47 70.07 -22.56
C ARG A 311 -26.62 69.16 -21.70
N TYR A 312 -25.44 69.65 -21.32
CA TYR A 312 -24.57 68.95 -20.39
C TYR A 312 -25.02 69.28 -18.96
N ILE A 313 -25.51 68.26 -18.25
CA ILE A 313 -25.79 68.34 -16.82
C ILE A 313 -24.83 67.36 -16.15
N PRO A 314 -23.77 67.82 -15.48
CA PRO A 314 -22.85 66.92 -14.80
C PRO A 314 -23.60 66.20 -13.67
N ILE A 315 -23.69 64.87 -13.77
CA ILE A 315 -24.21 64.01 -12.70
C ILE A 315 -23.04 63.19 -12.20
N SER A 316 -22.58 63.47 -10.99
CA SER A 316 -21.37 62.86 -10.41
C SER A 316 -21.63 61.52 -9.69
N GLY A 317 -22.69 60.79 -10.05
CA GLY A 317 -23.20 59.68 -9.23
C GLY A 317 -23.57 58.38 -9.94
N LEU A 318 -23.57 58.33 -11.27
CA LEU A 318 -23.96 57.18 -12.07
C LEU A 318 -23.06 57.14 -13.31
N ALA A 319 -22.46 56.00 -13.63
CA ALA A 319 -21.60 55.83 -14.81
C ALA A 319 -22.23 54.82 -15.78
N GLY A 320 -22.13 55.06 -17.09
CA GLY A 320 -22.58 54.14 -18.13
C GLY A 320 -22.86 54.83 -19.46
N ASP A 321 -22.19 54.40 -20.53
CA ASP A 321 -22.45 54.85 -21.90
C ASP A 321 -23.72 54.17 -22.42
N PHE A 322 -24.80 54.92 -22.52
CA PHE A 322 -26.06 54.44 -23.07
C PHE A 322 -26.16 54.86 -24.53
N PHE A 323 -26.49 53.94 -25.43
CA PHE A 323 -26.98 54.32 -26.74
C PHE A 323 -28.23 53.54 -27.13
N GLU A 324 -29.16 54.24 -27.76
CA GLU A 324 -30.40 53.66 -28.27
C GLU A 324 -30.64 54.14 -29.70
N VAL A 325 -31.07 53.21 -30.56
CA VAL A 325 -31.41 53.48 -31.96
C VAL A 325 -32.89 53.22 -32.15
N PHE A 326 -33.63 54.23 -32.60
CA PHE A 326 -35.08 54.12 -32.79
C PHE A 326 -35.53 54.74 -34.11
N PRO A 327 -36.59 54.19 -34.76
CA PRO A 327 -37.04 54.68 -36.05
C PRO A 327 -37.75 56.03 -35.92
N ILE A 328 -37.38 57.01 -36.76
CA ILE A 328 -38.03 58.33 -36.84
C ILE A 328 -38.93 58.41 -38.10
N GLY A 329 -38.76 57.50 -39.06
CA GLY A 329 -39.63 57.36 -40.23
C GLY A 329 -39.21 56.20 -41.13
N GLU A 330 -39.94 55.99 -42.25
CA GLU A 330 -39.72 54.87 -43.19
C GLU A 330 -38.28 54.72 -43.68
N HIS A 331 -37.50 55.81 -43.70
CA HIS A 331 -36.12 55.82 -44.17
C HIS A 331 -35.14 56.52 -43.21
N CYS A 332 -35.52 56.74 -41.95
CA CYS A 332 -34.71 57.49 -40.97
C CYS A 332 -34.68 56.81 -39.60
N ALA A 333 -33.51 56.78 -38.96
CA ALA A 333 -33.33 56.35 -37.59
C ALA A 333 -32.69 57.47 -36.74
N GLY A 334 -33.15 57.60 -35.51
CA GLY A 334 -32.52 58.38 -34.46
C GLY A 334 -31.50 57.54 -33.71
N LEU A 335 -30.40 58.18 -33.31
CA LEU A 335 -29.38 57.61 -32.44
C LEU A 335 -29.26 58.53 -31.23
N PHE A 336 -29.61 58.03 -30.06
CA PHE A 336 -29.35 58.69 -28.79
C PHE A 336 -28.08 58.10 -28.20
N ILE A 337 -27.10 58.94 -27.85
CA ILE A 337 -25.88 58.54 -27.15
C ILE A 337 -25.81 59.42 -25.89
N CYS A 338 -25.81 58.78 -24.74
CA CYS A 338 -25.51 59.36 -23.44
C CYS A 338 -24.16 58.79 -23.01
N ASP A 339 -23.10 59.58 -23.19
CA ASP A 339 -21.78 59.37 -22.59
C ASP A 339 -21.85 59.88 -21.14
N VAL A 340 -21.38 59.09 -20.17
CA VAL A 340 -21.37 59.51 -18.75
C VAL A 340 -19.97 59.48 -18.16
#